data_AF-A0A6P2BTI4-F1
#
_entry.id   AF-A0A6P2BTI4-F1
#
_cell.length_a   1.000
_cell.length_b   1.000
_cell.length_c   1.000
_cell.angle_alpha   90.00
_cell.angle_beta   90.00
_cell.angle_gamma   90.00
#
_symmetry.space_group_name_H-M   'P 1'
#
loop_
_entity.id
_entity.type
_entity.pdbx_description
1 polymer ?
#
loop_
_entity_poly.entity_id
_entity_poly.type
_entity_poly.pdbx_seq_one_letter_code
_entity_poly.pdbx_strand_id
1 'polypeptide(L)'
;MESTLTGDPVLNRVFSADEHFRRVMDRLYRGLVGQDSTAEARMAAAMLTAAIGGAVMHPLAQDLDDDVLGAQLLRLGRRFLELPD
;
A
#
# COMPACT_ATOMS: atom_id res chain seq x y z
N MET A 1 -2.22 17.73 -6.17
CA MET A 1 -2.11 17.36 -7.60
C MET A 1 -1.62 15.93 -7.64
N GLU A 2 -2.51 14.97 -7.91
CA GLU A 2 -2.06 13.65 -8.36
C GLU A 2 -1.13 13.89 -9.56
N SER A 3 0.12 13.44 -9.46
CA SER A 3 1.01 13.46 -10.61
C SER A 3 0.34 12.62 -11.69
N THR A 4 0.06 13.21 -12.86
CA THR A 4 -0.61 12.59 -14.00
C THR A 4 0.06 11.28 -14.45
N LEU A 5 1.32 11.06 -14.06
CA LEU A 5 2.08 9.82 -14.24
C LEU A 5 1.55 8.66 -13.37
N THR A 6 1.05 8.94 -12.17
CA THR A 6 0.64 7.91 -11.20
C THR A 6 -0.75 7.35 -11.50
N GLY A 7 -1.63 8.19 -12.03
CA GLY A 7 -2.98 7.81 -12.46
C GLY A 7 -3.03 7.18 -13.85
N ASP A 8 -1.90 7.10 -14.56
CA ASP A 8 -1.85 6.58 -15.93
C ASP A 8 -2.02 5.03 -15.92
N PRO A 9 -3.11 4.50 -16.50
CA PRO A 9 -3.37 3.05 -16.55
C PRO A 9 -2.32 2.28 -17.38
N VAL A 10 -1.57 2.95 -18.26
CA VAL A 10 -0.44 2.36 -18.99
C VAL A 10 0.76 2.20 -18.06
N LEU A 11 1.09 3.21 -17.25
CA LEU A 11 2.19 3.11 -16.29
C LEU A 11 1.87 2.10 -15.18
N ASN A 12 0.63 2.03 -14.69
CA ASN A 12 0.19 0.97 -13.78
C ASN A 12 0.32 -0.45 -14.38
N ARG A 13 0.11 -0.60 -15.71
CA ARG A 13 0.38 -1.87 -16.40
C ARG A 13 1.88 -2.18 -16.50
N VAL A 14 2.74 -1.17 -16.67
CA VAL A 14 4.19 -1.36 -16.68
C VAL A 14 4.72 -1.73 -15.29
N PHE A 15 4.24 -1.06 -14.23
CA PHE A 15 4.60 -1.39 -12.85
C PHE A 15 4.09 -2.77 -12.42
N SER A 16 2.90 -3.20 -12.87
CA SER A 16 2.40 -4.56 -12.61
C SER A 16 3.07 -5.65 -13.46
N ALA A 17 3.70 -5.29 -14.58
CA ALA A 17 4.54 -6.20 -15.35
C ALA A 17 5.89 -6.48 -14.65
N ASP A 18 6.37 -5.53 -13.83
CA ASP A 18 7.61 -5.66 -13.05
C ASP A 18 7.50 -6.80 -12.01
N GLU A 19 8.44 -7.75 -12.11
CA GLU A 19 8.46 -8.95 -11.28
C GLU A 19 8.89 -8.67 -9.83
N HIS A 20 9.63 -7.58 -9.60
CA HIS A 20 10.03 -7.16 -8.28
C HIS A 20 8.83 -6.57 -7.52
N PHE A 21 8.08 -5.68 -8.18
CA PHE A 21 6.86 -5.12 -7.63
C PHE A 21 5.83 -6.21 -7.29
N ARG A 22 5.59 -7.15 -8.21
CA ARG A 22 4.68 -8.29 -7.95
C ARG A 22 5.13 -9.15 -6.76
N ARG A 23 6.42 -9.42 -6.61
CA ARG A 23 6.93 -10.22 -5.47
C ARG A 23 6.79 -9.49 -4.15
N VAL A 24 7.06 -8.19 -4.11
CA VAL A 24 6.85 -7.37 -2.92
C VAL A 24 5.37 -7.38 -2.55
N MET A 25 4.49 -7.13 -3.51
CA MET A 25 3.04 -7.10 -3.29
C MET A 25 2.48 -8.47 -2.89
N ASP A 26 2.94 -9.58 -3.50
CA ASP A 26 2.51 -10.93 -3.11
C ASP A 26 2.93 -11.26 -1.66
N ARG A 27 4.12 -10.84 -1.25
CA ARG A 27 4.60 -11.04 0.13
C ARG A 27 3.83 -10.19 1.13
N LEU A 28 3.48 -8.96 0.75
CA LEU A 28 2.66 -8.03 1.53
C LEU A 28 1.23 -8.57 1.68
N TYR A 29 0.63 -9.03 0.57
CA TYR A 29 -0.69 -9.65 0.58
C TYR A 29 -0.73 -10.95 1.37
N ARG A 30 0.28 -11.83 1.26
CA ARG A 30 0.37 -13.03 2.11
C ARG A 30 0.50 -12.68 3.60
N GLY A 31 1.23 -11.61 3.92
CA GLY A 31 1.34 -11.12 5.30
C GLY A 31 0.01 -10.58 5.85
N LEU A 32 -0.75 -9.87 5.02
CA LEU A 32 -2.03 -9.25 5.41
C LEU A 32 -3.21 -10.23 5.41
N VAL A 33 -3.24 -11.15 4.45
CA VAL A 33 -4.33 -12.12 4.24
C VAL A 33 -4.10 -13.41 5.05
N GLY A 34 -2.84 -13.72 5.38
CA GLY A 34 -2.51 -14.93 6.14
C GLY A 34 -2.93 -16.21 5.42
N GLN A 35 -3.65 -17.09 6.11
CA GLN A 35 -4.26 -18.30 5.53
C GLN A 35 -5.73 -18.08 5.09
N ASP A 36 -6.28 -16.89 5.31
CA ASP A 36 -7.69 -16.60 5.05
C ASP A 36 -7.90 -16.22 3.58
N SER A 37 -8.31 -17.18 2.74
CA SER A 37 -8.53 -16.93 1.32
C SER A 37 -9.89 -16.30 0.99
N THR A 38 -10.64 -15.80 1.97
CA THR A 38 -11.96 -15.19 1.73
C THR A 38 -11.87 -13.95 0.84
N ALA A 39 -12.95 -13.67 0.12
CA ALA A 39 -13.05 -12.47 -0.70
C ALA A 39 -12.91 -11.19 0.14
N GLU A 40 -13.41 -11.23 1.38
CA GLU A 40 -13.32 -10.13 2.34
C GLU A 40 -11.87 -9.87 2.78
N ALA A 41 -11.13 -10.89 3.20
CA ALA A 41 -9.72 -10.76 3.56
C ALA A 41 -8.86 -10.21 2.41
N ARG A 42 -9.12 -10.70 1.18
CA ARG A 42 -8.47 -10.17 -0.04
C ARG A 42 -8.79 -8.71 -0.29
N MET A 43 -10.06 -8.31 -0.11
CA MET A 43 -10.48 -6.92 -0.31
C MET A 43 -9.89 -6.00 0.76
N ALA A 44 -9.87 -6.43 2.03
CA ALA A 44 -9.25 -5.68 3.12
C ALA A 44 -7.75 -5.46 2.86
N ALA A 45 -7.03 -6.48 2.42
CA ALA A 45 -5.62 -6.37 2.08
C ALA A 45 -5.38 -5.44 0.87
N ALA A 46 -6.23 -5.51 -0.15
CA ALA A 46 -6.19 -4.61 -1.31
C ALA A 46 -6.44 -3.15 -0.89
N MET A 47 -7.46 -2.90 -0.06
CA MET A 47 -7.78 -1.57 0.46
C MET A 47 -6.64 -0.98 1.28
N LEU A 48 -6.07 -1.74 2.21
CA LEU A 48 -4.95 -1.27 3.03
C LEU A 48 -3.72 -0.96 2.17
N THR A 49 -3.42 -1.83 1.21
CA THR A 49 -2.27 -1.62 0.31
C THR A 49 -2.47 -0.40 -0.59
N ALA A 50 -3.69 -0.19 -1.09
CA ALA A 50 -4.04 1.01 -1.84
C ALA A 50 -3.95 2.28 -0.98
N ALA A 51 -4.38 2.23 0.29
CA ALA A 51 -4.29 3.35 1.21
C ALA A 51 -2.82 3.73 1.49
N ILE A 52 -1.96 2.75 1.72
CA ILE A 52 -0.52 2.96 1.93
C ILE A 52 0.12 3.53 0.65
N GLY A 53 -0.11 2.92 -0.51
CA GLY A 53 0.45 3.39 -1.78
C GLY A 53 -0.01 4.81 -2.12
N GLY A 54 -1.30 5.09 -1.94
CA GLY A 54 -1.86 6.42 -2.12
C GLY A 54 -1.24 7.45 -1.18
N ALA A 55 -1.04 7.10 0.10
CA ALA A 55 -0.41 8.00 1.06
C ALA A 55 1.06 8.33 0.72
N VAL A 56 1.85 7.33 0.29
CA VAL A 56 3.25 7.52 -0.12
C VAL A 56 3.37 8.41 -1.35
N MET A 57 2.43 8.30 -2.29
CA MET A 57 2.44 9.12 -3.52
C MET A 57 1.74 10.47 -3.37
N HIS A 58 1.15 10.75 -2.21
CA HIS A 58 0.36 11.95 -1.99
C HIS A 58 1.28 13.18 -1.76
N PRO A 59 1.01 14.35 -2.38
CA PRO A 59 1.82 15.55 -2.17
C PRO A 59 1.94 15.99 -0.70
N LEU A 60 0.97 15.64 0.15
CA LEU A 60 1.05 15.94 1.59
C LEU A 60 2.13 15.14 2.34
N ALA A 61 2.64 14.07 1.73
CA ALA A 61 3.73 13.26 2.28
C ALA A 61 5.09 13.58 1.64
N GLN A 62 5.15 14.48 0.65
CA GLN A 62 6.35 14.71 -0.17
C GLN A 62 7.56 15.24 0.63
N ASP A 63 7.30 15.92 1.74
CA ASP A 63 8.34 16.52 2.60
C ASP A 63 8.73 15.60 3.76
N LEU A 64 8.15 14.41 3.86
CA LEU A 64 8.46 13.43 4.90
C LEU A 64 9.61 12.55 4.44
N ASP A 65 10.60 12.41 5.32
CA ASP A 65 11.63 11.39 5.20
C ASP A 65 11.01 9.98 5.25
N ASP A 66 11.59 9.02 4.52
CA ASP A 66 11.07 7.66 4.38
C ASP A 66 10.89 6.95 5.73
N ASP A 67 11.82 7.15 6.67
CA ASP A 67 11.74 6.54 8.01
C ASP A 67 10.58 7.15 8.81
N VAL A 68 10.37 8.46 8.68
CA VAL A 68 9.27 9.19 9.34
C VAL A 68 7.94 8.78 8.75
N LEU A 69 7.84 8.70 7.42
CA LEU A 69 6.65 8.29 6.70
C LEU A 69 6.26 6.84 7.05
N GLY A 70 7.23 5.93 7.05
CA GLY A 70 7.03 4.54 7.47
C GLY A 70 6.49 4.42 8.89
N ALA A 71 7.08 5.17 9.83
CA ALA A 71 6.62 5.17 11.23
C ALA A 71 5.20 5.74 11.39
N GLN A 72 4.82 6.77 10.63
CA GLN A 72 3.45 7.32 10.65
C GLN A 72 2.44 6.34 10.05
N LEU A 73 2.76 5.73 8.91
CA LEU A 73 1.88 4.76 8.24
C LEU A 73 1.64 3.52 9.11
N LEU A 74 2.67 3.04 9.81
CA LEU A 74 2.53 1.91 10.74
C LEU A 74 1.61 2.27 11.92
N ARG A 75 1.80 3.44 12.54
CA ARG A 75 0.94 3.91 13.64
C ARG A 75 -0.51 4.06 13.20
N LEU A 76 -0.74 4.71 12.06
CA LEU A 76 -2.09 4.89 11.52
C LEU A 76 -2.74 3.57 11.13
N GLY A 77 -1.99 2.67 10.49
CA GLY A 77 -2.45 1.33 10.14
C GLY A 77 -2.88 0.52 11.36
N ARG A 78 -2.07 0.50 12.43
CA ARG A 78 -2.44 -0.14 13.70
C ARG A 78 -3.71 0.47 14.28
N ARG A 79 -3.80 1.79 14.32
CA ARG A 79 -4.98 2.50 14.83
C ARG A 79 -6.25 2.18 14.02
N PHE A 80 -6.17 2.11 12.69
CA PHE A 80 -7.33 1.79 11.84
C PHE A 80 -7.74 0.32 11.92
N LEU A 81 -6.80 -0.58 12.23
CA LEU A 81 -7.06 -1.99 12.47
C LEU A 81 -7.34 -2.30 13.95
N GLU A 82 -7.46 -1.27 14.80
CA GLU A 82 -7.70 -1.40 16.24
C GLU A 82 -6.66 -2.29 16.96
N LEU A 83 -5.43 -2.31 16.46
CA LEU A 83 -4.32 -3.07 17.00
C LEU A 83 -3.59 -2.28 18.10
N PRO A 84 -3.04 -2.94 19.13
CA PRO A 84 -2.21 -2.30 20.15
C PRO A 84 -0.90 -1.76 19.57
N ASP A 85 -0.35 -0.74 20.24
CA ASP A 85 0.96 -0.14 19.94
C ASP A 85 2.15 -1.10 20.20
#